data_AF-A0A9D9GQ81-F1
#
_entry.id   AF-A0A9D9GQ81-F1
#
_cell.length_a   1.000
_cell.length_b   1.000
_cell.length_c   1.000
_cell.angle_alpha   90.00
_cell.angle_beta   90.00
_cell.angle_gamma   90.00
#
_symmetry.space_group_name_H-M   'P 1'
#
loop_
_entity.id
_entity.type
_entity.pdbx_description
1 polymer ?
#
loop_
_entity_poly.entity_id
_entity_poly.type
_entity_poly.pdbx_seq_one_letter_code
_entity_poly.pdbx_strand_id
1 'polypeptide(L)'
;MKVQNKFAEQNIEIQKRIEDLKLKKASKEFEGLFLSYVIKAMEKTLPEGGIVGDKNNLVSMLFSSMMGKAIAENGGVGLSKVIYRALKKKGEVENMEMIKTESYLDGLDLIRSKIRLLENDDE
;
A
#
# COMPACT_ATOMS: atom_id res chain seq x y z
N MET A 1 -36.36 -0.41 1.95
CA MET A 1 -35.37 -0.25 0.86
C MET A 1 -34.29 0.82 1.15
N LYS A 2 -34.61 2.03 1.64
CA LYS A 2 -33.59 3.08 1.93
C LYS A 2 -32.58 2.73 3.05
N VAL A 3 -32.99 1.93 4.04
CA VAL A 3 -32.16 1.57 5.20
C VAL A 3 -31.06 0.56 4.83
N GLN A 4 -31.38 -0.45 4.01
CA GLN A 4 -30.40 -1.44 3.54
C GLN A 4 -29.30 -0.81 2.69
N ASN A 5 -29.61 0.24 1.92
CA ASN A 5 -28.65 0.93 1.07
C ASN A 5 -27.61 1.73 1.88
N LYS A 6 -28.03 2.38 2.97
CA LYS A 6 -27.13 3.15 3.86
C LYS A 6 -26.11 2.27 4.59
N PHE A 7 -26.50 1.05 4.96
CA PHE A 7 -25.58 0.08 5.59
C PHE A 7 -24.55 -0.47 4.59
N ALA A 8 -24.95 -0.68 3.33
CA ALA A 8 -24.03 -1.11 2.28
C ALA A 8 -22.99 -0.02 1.98
N GLU A 9 -23.40 1.24 1.86
CA GLU A 9 -22.50 2.39 1.65
C GLU A 9 -21.49 2.56 2.79
N GLN A 10 -21.94 2.46 4.05
CA GLN A 10 -21.06 2.52 5.22
C GLN A 10 -20.03 1.38 5.25
N ASN A 11 -20.45 0.16 4.90
CA ASN A 11 -19.53 -0.98 4.85
C ASN A 11 -18.45 -0.79 3.77
N ILE A 12 -18.80 -0.26 2.60
CA ILE A 12 -17.84 0.03 1.52
C ILE A 12 -16.83 1.09 1.97
N GLU A 13 -17.29 2.15 2.64
CA GLU A 13 -16.41 3.22 3.15
C GLU A 13 -15.45 2.70 4.24
N ILE A 14 -15.94 1.86 5.15
CA ILE A 14 -15.11 1.21 6.17
C ILE A 14 -14.03 0.34 5.52
N GLN A 15 -14.38 -0.46 4.50
CA GLN A 15 -13.42 -1.32 3.81
C GLN A 15 -12.34 -0.52 3.08
N LYS A 16 -12.71 0.54 2.35
CA LYS A 16 -11.75 1.46 1.71
C LYS A 16 -10.79 2.07 2.74
N ARG A 17 -11.30 2.42 3.93
CA ARG A 17 -10.46 2.98 5.00
C ARG A 17 -9.52 1.94 5.60
N ILE A 18 -9.97 0.70 5.75
CA ILE A 18 -9.13 -0.42 6.20
C ILE A 18 -7.99 -0.67 5.20
N GLU A 19 -8.28 -0.69 3.90
CA GLU A 19 -7.28 -0.86 2.84
C GLU A 19 -6.25 0.28 2.83
N ASP A 20 -6.72 1.53 2.94
CA ASP A 20 -5.83 2.71 3.02
C ASP A 20 -4.89 2.63 4.23
N LEU A 21 -5.39 2.18 5.39
CA LEU A 21 -4.58 1.96 6.59
C LEU A 21 -3.57 0.83 6.41
N LYS A 22 -3.98 -0.29 5.79
CA LYS A 22 -3.07 -1.40 5.47
C LYS A 22 -1.95 -0.95 4.53
N LEU A 23 -2.28 -0.18 3.50
CA LEU A 23 -1.30 0.33 2.54
C LEU A 23 -0.30 1.29 3.21
N LYS A 24 -0.78 2.19 4.09
CA LYS A 24 0.09 3.06 4.90
C LYS A 24 1.02 2.26 5.80
N LYS A 25 0.51 1.21 6.44
CA LYS A 25 1.30 0.33 7.32
C LYS A 25 2.39 -0.40 6.53
N ALA A 26 2.03 -1.06 5.43
CA ALA A 26 2.96 -1.77 4.56
C ALA A 26 4.06 -0.83 4.00
N SER A 27 3.68 0.40 3.63
CA SER A 27 4.65 1.40 3.14
C SER A 27 5.67 1.81 4.22
N LYS A 28 5.24 1.94 5.48
CA LYS A 28 6.14 2.22 6.62
C LYS A 28 7.03 1.03 6.95
N GLU A 29 6.48 -0.18 6.94
CA GLU A 29 7.24 -1.41 7.20
C GLU A 29 8.33 -1.61 6.14
N PHE A 30 8.02 -1.35 4.87
CA PHE A 30 9.01 -1.40 3.79
C PHE A 30 10.12 -0.36 3.97
N GLU A 31 9.79 0.88 4.35
CA GLU A 31 10.80 1.90 4.64
C GLU A 31 11.76 1.43 5.76
N GLY A 32 11.24 0.83 6.83
CA GLY A 32 12.07 0.26 7.89
C GLY A 32 12.99 -0.86 7.41
N LEU A 33 12.49 -1.79 6.60
CA LEU A 33 13.28 -2.86 6.02
C LEU A 33 14.37 -2.33 5.08
N PHE A 34 14.01 -1.38 4.22
CA PHE A 34 14.93 -0.73 3.30
C PHE A 34 16.06 0.00 4.05
N LEU A 35 15.71 0.77 5.07
CA LEU A 35 16.71 1.46 5.90
C LEU A 35 17.62 0.47 6.62
N SER A 36 17.09 -0.63 7.12
CA SER A 36 17.89 -1.70 7.73
C SER A 36 18.92 -2.25 6.74
N TYR A 37 18.51 -2.44 5.48
CA TYR A 37 19.40 -2.90 4.42
C TYR A 37 20.47 -1.86 4.07
N VAL A 38 20.11 -0.58 3.97
CA VAL A 38 21.05 0.52 3.71
C VAL A 38 22.07 0.65 4.84
N ILE A 39 21.62 0.67 6.10
CA ILE A 39 22.50 0.72 7.28
C ILE A 39 23.47 -0.47 7.27
N LYS A 40 22.98 -1.68 7.01
CA LYS A 40 23.81 -2.88 6.92
C LYS A 40 24.82 -2.81 5.76
N ALA A 41 24.48 -2.15 4.65
CA ALA A 41 25.41 -1.92 3.56
C ALA A 41 26.49 -0.89 3.94
N MET A 42 26.13 0.15 4.69
CA MET A 42 27.08 1.14 5.23
C MET A 42 27.99 0.53 6.29
N GLU A 43 27.50 -0.39 7.12
CA GLU A 43 28.34 -1.10 8.11
C GLU A 43 29.50 -1.85 7.45
N LYS A 44 29.32 -2.36 6.22
CA LYS A 44 30.39 -3.04 5.47
C LYS A 44 31.52 -2.10 5.03
N THR A 45 31.33 -0.78 5.08
CA THR A 45 32.40 0.18 4.78
C THR A 45 33.21 0.54 6.02
N LEU A 46 32.85 0.01 7.20
CA LEU A 46 33.66 0.19 8.40
C LEU A 46 34.96 -0.61 8.25
N PRO A 47 36.11 -0.04 8.64
CA PRO A 47 37.39 -0.74 8.55
C PRO A 47 37.39 -1.99 9.44
N GLU A 48 37.71 -3.14 8.86
CA GLU A 48 37.95 -4.38 9.61
C GLU A 48 39.32 -4.29 10.30
N GLY A 49 39.35 -3.99 11.61
CA GLY A 49 40.60 -4.07 12.38
C GLY A 49 40.90 -3.01 13.45
N GLY A 50 39.91 -2.26 13.97
CA GLY A 50 40.12 -1.29 15.05
C GLY A 50 39.78 -1.82 16.45
N ILE A 51 40.83 -2.05 17.26
CA ILE A 51 40.88 -2.29 18.72
C ILE A 51 39.94 -3.41 19.27
N VAL A 52 40.51 -4.61 19.15
CA VAL A 52 40.43 -5.76 20.08
C VAL A 52 39.17 -6.63 20.02
N GLY A 53 39.33 -7.73 19.25
CA GLY A 53 39.10 -9.08 19.77
C GLY A 53 37.66 -9.54 19.84
N ASP A 54 37.26 -10.27 18.79
CA ASP A 54 36.18 -11.26 18.77
C ASP A 54 34.81 -10.87 19.36
N LYS A 55 33.84 -10.86 18.44
CA LYS A 55 32.39 -11.03 18.60
C LYS A 55 31.52 -9.78 18.85
N ASN A 56 32.07 -8.61 19.18
CA ASN A 56 31.28 -7.38 19.24
C ASN A 56 32.12 -6.15 18.84
N ASN A 57 32.07 -5.76 17.57
CA ASN A 57 32.73 -4.52 17.12
C ASN A 57 31.94 -3.32 17.69
N LEU A 58 32.45 -2.73 18.78
CA LEU A 58 31.89 -1.53 19.42
C LEU A 58 31.59 -0.41 18.41
N VAL A 59 32.44 -0.27 17.37
CA VAL A 59 32.24 0.71 16.29
C VAL A 59 30.94 0.43 15.53
N SER A 60 30.65 -0.84 15.22
CA SER A 60 29.40 -1.23 14.56
C SER A 60 28.20 -0.92 15.45
N MET A 61 28.25 -1.26 16.73
CA MET A 61 27.14 -0.99 17.67
C MET A 61 26.86 0.52 17.81
N LEU A 62 27.91 1.33 17.94
CA LEU A 62 27.80 2.79 18.01
C LEU A 62 27.25 3.36 16.69
N PHE A 63 27.71 2.84 15.55
CA PHE A 63 27.22 3.23 14.24
C PHE A 63 25.73 2.96 14.08
N SER A 64 25.27 1.72 14.29
CA SER A 64 23.85 1.37 14.15
C SER A 64 22.98 2.16 15.12
N SER A 65 23.46 2.40 16.35
CA SER A 65 22.76 3.19 17.37
C SER A 65 22.59 4.66 16.96
N MET A 66 23.67 5.31 16.52
CA MET A 66 23.63 6.71 16.08
C MET A 66 22.76 6.88 14.84
N MET A 67 22.85 5.95 13.89
CA MET A 67 22.06 6.00 12.67
C MET A 67 20.58 5.75 12.95
N GLY A 68 20.26 4.79 13.81
CA GLY A 68 18.89 4.54 14.29
C GLY A 68 18.31 5.77 14.99
N LYS A 69 19.08 6.45 15.84
CA LYS A 69 18.66 7.68 16.51
C LYS A 69 18.41 8.83 15.52
N ALA A 70 19.34 9.08 14.61
CA ALA A 70 19.21 10.14 13.60
C ALA A 70 17.98 9.92 12.70
N ILE A 71 17.73 8.68 12.30
CA ILE A 71 16.54 8.31 11.51
C ILE A 71 15.26 8.48 12.33
N ALA A 72 15.24 8.03 13.59
CA ALA A 72 14.08 8.13 14.46
C ALA A 72 13.70 9.59 14.77
N GLU A 73 14.68 10.46 15.05
CA GLU A 73 14.48 11.89 15.30
C GLU A 73 13.84 12.60 14.09
N ASN A 74 14.18 12.18 12.88
CA ASN A 74 13.61 12.73 11.64
C ASN A 74 12.31 12.02 11.21
N GLY A 75 11.84 11.01 11.96
CA GLY A 75 10.63 10.25 11.63
C GLY A 75 10.77 9.35 10.39
N GLY A 76 11.98 8.86 10.12
CA GLY A 76 12.33 8.11 8.92
C GLY A 76 13.01 8.98 7.85
N VAL A 77 13.05 8.49 6.61
CA VAL A 77 13.58 9.24 5.44
C VAL A 77 12.46 9.77 4.54
N GLY A 78 11.20 9.46 4.87
CA GLY A 78 10.02 9.90 4.12
C GLY A 78 9.68 9.01 2.92
N LEU A 79 10.38 7.88 2.74
CA LEU A 79 10.17 6.99 1.61
C LEU A 79 8.80 6.32 1.65
N SER A 80 8.29 6.01 2.84
CA SER A 80 6.95 5.44 3.02
C SER A 80 5.85 6.31 2.40
N LYS A 81 5.99 7.65 2.45
CA LYS A 81 5.03 8.58 1.81
C LYS A 81 5.08 8.51 0.29
N VAL A 82 6.28 8.33 -0.28
CA VAL A 82 6.45 8.18 -1.74
C VAL A 82 5.84 6.88 -2.21
N ILE A 83 6.15 5.77 -1.53
CA ILE A 83 5.62 4.43 -1.85
C ILE A 83 4.10 4.41 -1.73
N TYR A 84 3.56 4.93 -0.62
CA TYR A 84 2.11 5.01 -0.41
C TYR A 84 1.42 5.76 -1.56
N ARG A 85 1.95 6.92 -1.96
CA ARG A 85 1.38 7.71 -3.07
C ARG A 85 1.43 6.96 -4.39
N ALA A 86 2.55 6.30 -4.69
CA ALA A 86 2.71 5.54 -5.93
C ALA A 86 1.72 4.36 -6.01
N LEU A 87 1.60 3.59 -4.93
CA LEU A 87 0.71 2.43 -4.88
C LEU A 87 -0.77 2.84 -4.84
N LYS A 88 -1.12 3.89 -4.10
CA LYS A 88 -2.49 4.41 -4.04
C LYS A 88 -2.97 4.88 -5.42
N LYS A 89 -2.14 5.64 -6.13
CA LYS A 89 -2.44 6.10 -7.49
C LYS A 89 -2.70 4.92 -8.43
N LYS A 90 -1.93 3.83 -8.32
CA LYS A 90 -2.13 2.63 -9.14
C LYS A 90 -3.47 1.95 -8.82
N GLY A 91 -3.78 1.77 -7.54
CA GLY A 91 -5.06 1.15 -7.11
C GLY A 91 -6.29 1.98 -7.48
N GLU A 92 -6.19 3.31 -7.51
CA GLU A 92 -7.28 4.19 -7.97
C GLU A 92 -7.54 4.04 -9.49
N VAL A 93 -6.50 3.85 -10.30
CA VAL A 93 -6.62 3.63 -11.74
C VAL A 93 -7.27 2.28 -12.06
N GLU A 94 -6.82 1.19 -11.41
CA GLU A 94 -7.41 -0.15 -11.59
C GLU A 94 -8.89 -0.19 -11.20
N ASN A 95 -9.27 0.45 -10.09
CA ASN A 95 -10.67 0.53 -9.67
C ASN A 95 -11.56 1.32 -10.65
N MET A 96 -11.02 2.36 -11.29
CA MET A 96 -11.76 3.14 -12.30
C MET A 96 -12.00 2.34 -13.59
N GLU A 97 -11.07 1.46 -13.98
CA GLU A 97 -11.25 0.55 -15.13
C GLU A 97 -12.31 -0.53 -14.84
N MET A 98 -12.32 -1.09 -13.63
CA MET A 98 -13.36 -2.06 -13.24
C MET A 98 -14.76 -1.43 -13.19
N ILE A 99 -14.92 -0.25 -12.58
CA ILE A 99 -16.23 0.44 -12.50
C ILE A 99 -16.78 0.78 -13.90
N LYS A 100 -15.92 1.21 -14.83
CA LYS A 100 -16.33 1.43 -16.23
C LYS A 100 -16.86 0.13 -16.83
N THR A 101 -16.11 -0.95 -16.70
CA THR A 101 -16.47 -2.27 -17.25
C THR A 101 -17.79 -2.80 -16.70
N GLU A 102 -18.00 -2.69 -15.38
CA GLU A 102 -19.22 -3.14 -14.71
C GLU A 102 -20.44 -2.31 -15.16
N SER A 103 -20.28 -0.99 -15.30
CA SER A 103 -21.34 -0.13 -15.85
C SER A 103 -21.71 -0.47 -17.31
N TYR A 104 -20.75 -0.91 -18.13
CA TYR A 104 -21.04 -1.35 -19.50
C TYR A 104 -21.79 -2.69 -19.53
N LEU A 105 -21.46 -3.61 -18.62
CA LEU A 105 -22.13 -4.90 -18.50
C LEU A 105 -23.59 -4.74 -18.06
N ASP A 106 -23.87 -3.88 -17.09
CA ASP A 106 -25.23 -3.54 -16.66
C ASP A 106 -26.08 -2.99 -17.81
N GLY A 107 -25.49 -2.10 -18.63
CA GLY A 107 -26.15 -1.55 -19.82
C GLY A 107 -26.46 -2.61 -20.87
N LEU A 108 -25.56 -3.59 -21.06
CA LEU A 108 -25.76 -4.70 -21.98
C LEU A 108 -26.85 -5.66 -21.50
N ASP A 109 -26.93 -5.94 -20.20
CA ASP A 109 -28.00 -6.77 -19.63
C ASP A 109 -29.37 -6.11 -19.77
N LEU A 110 -29.44 -4.79 -19.57
CA LEU A 110 -30.65 -4.03 -19.83
C LEU A 110 -31.07 -4.12 -21.31
N ILE A 111 -30.14 -3.89 -22.24
CA ILE A 111 -30.40 -4.00 -23.69
C ILE A 111 -30.85 -5.42 -24.04
N ARG A 112 -30.18 -6.44 -23.51
CA ARG A 112 -30.49 -7.86 -23.74
C ARG A 112 -31.86 -8.26 -23.21
N SER A 113 -32.29 -7.70 -22.08
CA SER A 113 -33.65 -7.90 -21.56
C SER A 113 -34.69 -7.26 -22.48
N LYS A 114 -34.41 -6.05 -23.00
CA LYS A 114 -35.32 -5.32 -23.86
C LYS A 114 -35.48 -5.98 -25.23
N ILE A 115 -34.39 -6.52 -25.79
CA ILE A 115 -34.42 -7.30 -27.03
C ILE A 115 -35.28 -8.56 -26.83
N ARG A 116 -35.11 -9.29 -25.73
CA ARG A 116 -35.94 -10.46 -25.43
C ARG A 116 -37.42 -10.14 -25.30
N LEU A 117 -37.80 -8.98 -24.77
CA LEU A 117 -39.20 -8.58 -24.70
C LEU A 117 -39.77 -8.33 -26.09
N LEU A 118 -38.99 -7.70 -26.98
CA LEU A 118 -39.41 -7.44 -28.37
C LEU A 118 -39.49 -8.71 -29.23
N GLU A 119 -38.74 -9.76 -28.89
CA GLU A 119 -38.77 -11.05 -29.60
C GLU A 119 -39.94 -11.96 -29.17
N ASN A 120 -40.64 -11.65 -28.07
CA ASN A 120 -41.77 -12.46 -27.56
C ASN A 120 -43.15 -11.83 -27.79
N ASP A 121 -43.23 -10.67 -28.46
CA ASP A 121 -44.49 -9.96 -28.77
C ASP A 121 -45.10 -10.37 -30.14
N ASP A 122 -44.51 -11.34 -30.84
CA ASP A 122 -44.91 -11.81 -32.18
C ASP A 122 -45.78 -13.11 -32.18
N GLU A 123 -46.28 -13.59 -31.02
CA GLU A 123 -47.31 -14.66 -30.91
C GLU A 123 -48.66 -14.13 -30.45
#